data_AF-A0A7Y4RHH0-F1
#
_entry.id   AF-A0A7Y4RHH0-F1
#
_cell.length_a   1.000
_cell.length_b   1.000
_cell.length_c   1.000
_cell.angle_alpha   90.00
_cell.angle_beta   90.00
_cell.angle_gamma   90.00
#
_symmetry.space_group_name_H-M   'P 1'
#
loop_
_entity.id
_entity.type
_entity.pdbx_description
1 polymer ?
#
loop_
_entity_poly.entity_id
_entity_poly.type
_entity_poly.pdbx_seq_one_letter_code
_entity_poly.pdbx_strand_id
1 'polypeptide(L)'
;MHLTNDQLNEYLDKATHERAQIESHLDSCDECAARLSTLQNLFAELDSLPELELTRDLAARFTPRPSLPAQLPKFLTLTVSLQAAVALTAIIIAMPFIVQLIPVLEISSLSNVFIQLQTQWTTWLDMLSQVQFPTLPTFTFEISSIYLMSALVGVFMLWLVGNGLLLRNQIK
;
A
#
# COMPACT_ATOMS: atom_id res chain seq x y z
N MET A 1 -27.95 51.57 -19.89
CA MET A 1 -27.78 50.17 -19.44
C MET A 1 -26.51 50.16 -18.61
N HIS A 2 -26.55 49.68 -17.36
CA HIS A 2 -25.43 49.72 -16.41
C HIS A 2 -24.77 48.35 -16.29
N LEU A 3 -23.52 48.32 -15.83
CA LEU A 3 -22.83 47.08 -15.47
C LEU A 3 -23.52 46.42 -14.28
N THR A 4 -23.55 45.08 -14.30
CA THR A 4 -24.02 44.29 -13.16
C THR A 4 -22.97 44.24 -12.06
N ASN A 5 -23.37 43.90 -10.84
CA ASN A 5 -22.44 43.74 -9.72
C ASN A 5 -21.43 42.61 -9.99
N ASP A 6 -21.84 41.54 -10.66
CA ASP A 6 -20.96 40.42 -11.00
C ASP A 6 -19.84 40.87 -11.95
N GLN A 7 -20.17 41.66 -12.98
CA GLN A 7 -19.17 42.21 -13.90
C GLN A 7 -18.17 43.15 -13.20
N LEU A 8 -18.64 43.96 -12.23
CA LEU A 8 -17.77 44.82 -11.44
C LEU A 8 -16.84 44.01 -10.52
N ASN A 9 -17.35 42.96 -9.88
CA ASN A 9 -16.55 42.08 -9.02
C ASN A 9 -15.53 41.27 -9.84
N GLU A 10 -15.93 40.69 -10.98
CA GLU A 10 -15.01 40.00 -11.89
C GLU A 10 -13.90 40.93 -12.42
N TYR A 11 -14.21 42.21 -12.63
CA TYR A 11 -13.22 43.22 -13.00
C TYR A 11 -12.22 43.49 -11.86
N LEU A 12 -12.68 43.58 -10.61
CA LEU A 12 -11.84 43.75 -9.42
C LEU A 12 -10.95 42.54 -9.17
N ASP A 13 -11.48 41.33 -9.31
CA ASP A 13 -10.77 40.06 -9.16
C ASP A 13 -9.83 39.73 -10.33
N LYS A 14 -9.82 40.58 -11.38
CA LYS A 14 -9.08 40.38 -12.64
C LYS A 14 -9.46 39.07 -13.37
N ALA A 15 -10.69 38.59 -13.16
CA ALA A 15 -11.23 37.37 -13.73
C ALA A 15 -12.00 37.59 -15.04
N THR A 16 -12.34 38.85 -15.38
CA THR A 16 -13.12 39.16 -16.59
C THR A 16 -12.30 39.09 -17.88
N HIS A 17 -12.93 38.62 -18.96
CA HIS A 17 -12.37 38.63 -20.33
C HIS A 17 -12.73 39.91 -21.12
N GLU A 18 -13.67 40.72 -20.64
CA GLU A 18 -14.22 41.89 -21.35
C GLU A 18 -13.70 43.24 -20.81
N ARG A 19 -12.47 43.22 -20.28
CA ARG A 19 -11.89 44.34 -19.52
C ARG A 19 -11.97 45.69 -20.25
N ALA A 20 -11.59 45.73 -21.53
CA ALA A 20 -11.59 46.97 -22.32
C ALA A 20 -12.99 47.57 -22.52
N GLN A 21 -14.02 46.72 -22.59
CA GLN A 21 -15.41 47.19 -22.73
C GLN A 21 -15.92 47.76 -21.40
N ILE A 22 -15.58 47.10 -20.28
CA ILE A 22 -15.90 47.58 -18.94
C ILE A 22 -15.21 48.92 -18.65
N GLU A 23 -13.92 49.06 -18.98
CA GLU A 23 -13.16 50.31 -18.82
C GLU A 23 -13.79 51.45 -19.65
N SER A 24 -14.13 51.20 -20.92
CA SER A 24 -14.83 52.18 -21.75
C SER A 24 -16.21 52.58 -21.19
N HIS A 25 -16.91 51.65 -20.52
CA HIS A 25 -18.18 51.97 -19.87
C HIS A 25 -17.98 52.80 -18.60
N LEU A 26 -16.96 52.49 -17.80
CA LEU A 26 -16.63 53.23 -16.57
C LEU A 26 -16.22 54.67 -16.88
N ASP A 27 -15.53 54.91 -18.00
CA ASP A 27 -15.15 56.26 -18.44
C ASP A 27 -16.34 57.12 -18.89
N SER A 28 -17.46 56.48 -19.27
CA SER A 28 -18.65 57.16 -19.79
C SER A 28 -19.85 57.17 -18.83
N CYS A 29 -19.80 56.42 -17.73
CA CYS A 29 -20.89 56.27 -16.77
C CYS A 29 -20.44 56.55 -15.33
N ASP A 30 -20.71 57.77 -14.86
CA ASP A 30 -20.37 58.22 -13.50
C ASP A 30 -20.97 57.35 -12.40
N GLU A 31 -22.18 56.81 -12.61
CA GLU A 31 -22.83 55.94 -11.62
C GLU A 31 -22.08 54.61 -11.44
N CYS A 32 -21.64 53.99 -12.53
CA CYS A 32 -20.86 52.75 -12.47
C CYS A 32 -19.47 53.00 -11.89
N ALA A 33 -18.84 54.14 -12.21
CA ALA A 33 -17.57 54.56 -11.61
C ALA A 33 -17.69 54.78 -10.09
N ALA A 34 -18.75 55.44 -9.63
CA ALA A 34 -18.99 55.66 -8.21
C ALA A 34 -19.22 54.33 -7.46
N ARG A 35 -19.98 53.40 -8.05
CA ARG A 35 -20.16 52.05 -7.49
C ARG A 35 -18.84 51.30 -7.39
N LEU A 36 -18.01 51.34 -8.43
CA LEU A 36 -16.68 50.74 -8.41
C LEU A 36 -15.80 51.33 -7.30
N SER A 37 -15.77 52.66 -7.15
CA SER A 37 -14.99 53.30 -6.08
C SER A 37 -15.46 52.89 -4.68
N THR A 38 -16.78 52.68 -4.52
CA THR A 38 -17.35 52.21 -3.24
C THR A 38 -16.86 50.80 -2.92
N LEU A 39 -16.85 49.90 -3.90
CA LEU A 39 -16.33 48.54 -3.74
C LEU A 39 -14.83 48.55 -3.45
N GLN A 40 -14.05 49.35 -4.17
CA GLN A 40 -12.60 49.47 -3.94
C GLN A 40 -12.28 49.96 -2.52
N ASN A 41 -13.04 50.93 -2.00
CA ASN A 41 -12.88 51.41 -0.63
C ASN A 41 -13.19 50.31 0.39
N LEU A 42 -14.24 49.51 0.17
CA LEU A 42 -14.57 48.39 1.05
C LEU A 42 -13.45 47.35 1.08
N PHE A 43 -12.88 46.98 -0.07
CA PHE A 43 -11.75 46.05 -0.12
C PHE A 43 -10.50 46.62 0.55
N ALA A 44 -10.21 47.91 0.35
CA ALA A 44 -9.10 48.58 1.05
C ALA A 44 -9.29 48.60 2.58
N GLU A 45 -10.53 48.76 3.06
CA GLU A 45 -10.85 48.67 4.48
C GLU A 45 -10.64 47.24 5.01
N LEU A 46 -11.10 46.22 4.27
CA LEU A 46 -10.88 44.82 4.61
C LEU A 46 -9.39 44.44 4.65
N ASP A 47 -8.60 44.91 3.67
CA ASP A 47 -7.15 44.70 3.62
C ASP A 47 -6.41 45.42 4.76
N SER A 48 -7.01 46.48 5.31
CA SER A 48 -6.44 47.21 6.46
C SER A 48 -6.72 46.56 7.81
N LEU A 49 -7.56 45.52 7.85
CA LEU A 49 -7.85 44.81 9.08
C LEU A 49 -6.58 44.15 9.64
N PRO A 50 -6.40 44.15 10.97
CA PRO A 50 -5.22 43.56 11.57
C PRO A 50 -5.16 42.06 11.29
N GLU A 51 -3.98 41.58 10.88
CA GLU A 51 -3.76 40.16 10.68
C GLU A 51 -3.86 39.44 12.03
N LEU A 52 -4.73 38.41 12.07
CA LEU A 52 -4.99 37.69 13.30
C LEU A 52 -3.96 36.58 13.49
N GLU A 53 -3.07 36.74 14.47
CA GLU A 53 -2.16 35.65 14.85
C GLU A 53 -2.96 34.45 15.39
N LEU A 54 -2.61 33.26 14.91
CA LEU A 54 -3.22 32.04 15.44
C LEU A 54 -2.85 31.89 16.91
N THR A 55 -3.86 31.79 17.79
CA THR A 55 -3.68 31.59 19.25
C THR A 55 -2.90 30.34 19.60
N ARG A 56 -2.80 29.39 18.65
CA ARG A 56 -2.10 28.14 18.83
C ARG A 56 -1.30 27.79 17.58
N ASP A 57 -0.08 27.36 17.80
CA ASP A 57 0.77 26.78 16.76
C ASP A 57 0.13 25.49 16.22
N LEU A 58 -0.39 25.57 14.99
CA LEU A 58 -0.91 24.43 14.24
C LEU A 58 0.22 23.64 13.56
N ALA A 59 1.33 24.29 13.23
CA ALA A 59 2.48 23.68 12.57
C ALA A 59 3.19 22.68 13.48
N ALA A 60 3.16 22.89 14.80
CA ALA A 60 3.65 21.93 15.78
C ALA A 60 3.09 20.51 15.59
N ARG A 61 1.82 20.36 15.14
CA ARG A 61 1.22 19.03 14.89
C ARG A 61 1.78 18.33 13.65
N PHE A 62 2.35 19.10 12.73
CA PHE A 62 2.88 18.61 11.47
C PHE A 62 4.40 18.53 11.46
N THR A 63 5.07 18.93 12.54
CA THR A 63 6.51 18.68 12.67
C THR A 63 6.75 17.17 12.65
N PRO A 64 7.45 16.65 11.62
CA PRO A 64 7.69 15.22 11.52
C PRO A 64 8.51 14.80 12.73
N ARG A 65 7.91 13.95 13.57
CA ARG A 65 8.61 13.35 14.69
C ARG A 65 9.82 12.62 14.12
N PRO A 66 11.06 12.89 14.56
CA PRO A 66 12.21 12.12 14.11
C PRO A 66 11.93 10.66 14.46
N SER A 67 11.65 9.86 13.43
CA SER A 67 11.51 8.42 13.56
C SER A 67 12.90 7.91 13.86
N LEU A 68 13.14 7.61 15.15
CA LEU A 68 14.30 6.81 15.52
C LEU A 68 14.26 5.55 14.64
N PRO A 69 15.37 5.19 13.96
CA PRO A 69 15.41 3.96 13.19
C PRO A 69 15.09 2.83 14.17
N ALA A 70 13.99 2.12 13.90
CA ALA A 70 13.55 1.02 14.74
C ALA A 70 14.65 -0.03 14.76
N GLN A 71 15.49 0.00 15.81
CA GLN A 71 16.54 -0.98 16.01
C GLN A 71 15.85 -2.31 16.32
N LEU A 72 15.76 -3.17 15.32
CA LEU A 72 15.20 -4.49 15.49
C LEU A 72 16.07 -5.27 16.50
N PRO A 73 15.46 -5.91 17.52
CA PRO A 73 16.22 -6.65 18.52
C PRO A 73 16.98 -7.81 17.87
N LYS A 74 18.28 -7.93 18.19
CA LYS A 74 19.21 -8.91 17.58
C LYS A 74 18.72 -10.36 17.64
N PHE A 75 17.93 -10.72 18.65
CA PHE A 75 17.33 -12.05 18.79
C PHE A 75 16.30 -12.35 17.70
N LEU A 76 15.57 -11.33 17.23
CA LEU A 76 14.54 -11.46 16.20
C LEU A 76 15.16 -11.65 14.81
N THR A 77 16.24 -10.92 14.53
CA THR A 77 17.01 -11.14 13.30
C THR A 77 17.62 -12.54 13.27
N LEU A 78 18.03 -13.07 14.43
CA LEU A 78 18.62 -14.40 14.54
C LEU A 78 17.57 -15.50 14.29
N THR A 79 16.39 -15.41 14.90
CA THR A 79 15.31 -16.39 14.68
C THR A 79 14.83 -16.41 13.23
N VAL A 80 14.66 -15.23 12.61
CA VAL A 80 14.28 -15.11 11.19
C VAL A 80 15.36 -15.69 10.29
N SER A 81 16.64 -15.40 10.56
CA SER A 81 17.75 -15.95 9.77
C SER A 81 17.83 -17.48 9.86
N LEU A 82 17.60 -18.03 11.05
CA LEU A 82 17.62 -19.47 11.28
C LEU A 82 16.44 -20.15 10.57
N GLN A 83 15.25 -19.55 10.63
CA GLN A 83 14.07 -20.07 9.93
C GLN A 83 14.26 -20.04 8.41
N ALA A 84 14.83 -18.96 7.87
CA ALA A 84 15.14 -18.86 6.44
C ALA A 84 16.16 -19.92 6.00
N ALA A 85 17.20 -20.16 6.81
CA ALA A 85 18.18 -21.21 6.53
C ALA A 85 17.54 -22.60 6.51
N VAL A 86 16.70 -22.93 7.51
CA VAL A 86 15.96 -24.20 7.57
C VAL A 86 15.04 -24.37 6.35
N ALA A 87 14.28 -23.33 5.99
CA ALA A 87 13.40 -23.37 4.83
C ALA A 87 14.19 -23.61 3.53
N LEU A 88 15.31 -22.93 3.33
CA LEU A 88 16.19 -23.14 2.17
C LEU A 88 16.74 -24.56 2.13
N THR A 89 17.20 -25.10 3.25
CA THR A 89 17.69 -26.48 3.30
C THR A 89 16.59 -27.49 2.97
N ALA A 90 15.36 -27.28 3.46
CA ALA A 90 14.22 -28.14 3.13
C ALA A 90 13.87 -28.07 1.64
N ILE A 91 13.89 -26.88 1.04
CA ILE A 91 13.66 -26.71 -0.40
C ILE A 91 14.73 -27.44 -1.21
N ILE A 92 16.01 -27.31 -0.86
CA ILE A 92 17.12 -27.99 -1.55
C ILE A 92 16.95 -29.51 -1.49
N ILE A 93 16.57 -30.05 -0.33
CA ILE A 93 16.33 -31.49 -0.14
C ILE A 93 15.10 -31.96 -0.93
N ALA A 94 14.05 -31.14 -1.01
CA ALA A 94 12.82 -31.46 -1.75
C ALA A 94 12.96 -31.28 -3.27
N MET A 95 13.94 -30.49 -3.73
CA MET A 95 14.16 -30.15 -5.13
C MET A 95 14.23 -31.37 -6.10
N PRO A 96 14.98 -32.45 -5.82
CA PRO A 96 15.01 -33.62 -6.72
C PRO A 96 13.65 -34.30 -6.89
N PHE A 97 12.80 -34.26 -5.85
CA PHE A 97 11.44 -34.78 -5.93
C PHE A 97 10.54 -33.85 -6.75
N ILE A 98 10.71 -32.54 -6.60
CA ILE A 98 9.97 -31.53 -7.37
C ILE A 98 10.30 -31.62 -8.86
N VAL A 99 11.57 -31.78 -9.24
CA VAL A 99 11.97 -31.90 -10.66
C VAL A 99 11.44 -33.17 -11.31
N GLN A 100 11.33 -34.26 -10.56
CA GLN A 100 10.70 -35.49 -11.07
C GLN A 100 9.19 -35.34 -11.26
N LEU A 101 8.56 -34.42 -10.54
CA LEU A 101 7.12 -34.14 -10.61
C LEU A 101 6.75 -33.09 -11.67
N ILE A 102 7.70 -32.27 -12.13
CA ILE A 102 7.46 -31.21 -13.13
C ILE A 102 7.80 -31.76 -14.53
N PRO A 103 6.81 -32.00 -15.39
CA PRO A 103 7.06 -32.32 -16.78
C PRO A 103 7.49 -31.08 -17.57
N VAL A 104 8.27 -31.31 -18.62
CA VAL A 104 8.71 -30.27 -19.55
C VAL A 104 7.48 -29.66 -20.25
N LEU A 105 7.20 -28.39 -19.99
CA LEU A 105 6.13 -27.65 -20.65
C LEU A 105 6.64 -27.09 -21.98
N GLU A 106 6.08 -27.53 -23.10
CA GLU A 106 6.35 -26.95 -24.42
C GLU A 106 5.55 -25.64 -24.59
N ILE A 107 6.24 -24.52 -24.45
CA ILE A 107 5.69 -23.16 -24.48
C ILE A 107 5.45 -22.69 -25.92
N SER A 108 4.56 -23.36 -26.64
CA SER A 108 4.21 -23.02 -28.03
C SER A 108 3.07 -21.99 -28.12
N SER A 109 2.13 -21.98 -27.16
CA SER A 109 1.07 -20.97 -27.05
C SER A 109 0.40 -21.02 -25.67
N LEU A 110 -0.26 -19.94 -25.25
CA LEU A 110 -0.99 -19.88 -23.97
C LEU A 110 -2.11 -20.93 -23.87
N SER A 111 -2.78 -21.24 -24.98
CA SER A 111 -3.79 -22.30 -25.03
C SER A 111 -3.17 -23.67 -24.80
N ASN A 112 -1.99 -23.93 -25.36
CA ASN A 112 -1.29 -25.19 -25.18
C ASN A 112 -0.80 -25.34 -23.73
N VAL A 113 -0.34 -24.26 -23.10
CA VAL A 113 0.01 -24.25 -21.68
C VAL A 113 -1.20 -24.56 -20.80
N PHE A 114 -2.37 -23.95 -21.06
CA PHE A 114 -3.59 -24.22 -20.27
C PHE A 114 -4.06 -25.67 -20.41
N ILE A 115 -4.04 -26.22 -21.63
CA ILE A 115 -4.40 -27.62 -21.90
C ILE A 115 -3.38 -28.57 -21.23
N GLN A 116 -2.09 -28.29 -21.33
CA GLN A 116 -1.05 -29.08 -20.67
C GLN A 116 -1.20 -29.05 -19.15
N LEU A 117 -1.49 -27.89 -18.56
CA LEU A 117 -1.69 -27.76 -17.11
C LEU A 117 -2.93 -28.52 -16.65
N GLN A 118 -4.04 -28.41 -17.40
CA GLN A 118 -5.28 -29.12 -17.09
C GLN A 118 -5.10 -30.63 -17.18
N THR A 119 -4.44 -31.12 -18.24
CA THR A 119 -4.19 -32.55 -18.44
C THR A 119 -3.23 -33.12 -17.38
N GLN A 120 -2.16 -32.38 -17.06
CA GLN A 120 -1.23 -32.67 -15.96
C GLN A 120 -1.93 -32.74 -14.60
N TRP A 121 -2.83 -31.79 -14.33
CA TRP A 121 -3.62 -31.77 -13.11
C TRP A 121 -4.51 -33.02 -12.99
N THR A 122 -5.19 -33.40 -14.06
CA THR A 122 -6.05 -34.59 -14.06
C THR A 122 -5.27 -35.90 -13.92
N THR A 123 -4.11 -36.02 -14.57
CA THR A 123 -3.26 -37.22 -14.46
C THR A 123 -2.63 -37.33 -13.08
N TRP A 124 -2.26 -36.20 -12.48
CA TRP A 124 -1.78 -36.17 -11.10
C TRP A 124 -2.87 -36.57 -10.08
N LEU A 125 -4.11 -36.10 -10.26
CA LEU A 125 -5.25 -36.52 -9.43
C LEU A 125 -5.57 -38.01 -9.59
N ASP A 126 -5.50 -38.52 -10.82
CA ASP A 126 -5.70 -39.95 -11.10
C ASP A 126 -4.60 -40.80 -10.45
N MET A 127 -3.34 -40.38 -10.57
CA MET A 127 -2.20 -41.02 -9.91
C MET A 127 -2.40 -41.07 -8.39
N LEU A 128 -2.80 -39.95 -7.77
CA LEU A 128 -3.11 -39.88 -6.34
C LEU A 128 -4.24 -40.84 -5.93
N SER A 129 -5.29 -40.94 -6.76
CA SER A 129 -6.42 -41.85 -6.50
C SER A 129 -6.01 -43.32 -6.57
N GLN A 130 -4.97 -43.62 -7.36
CA GLN A 130 -4.41 -44.96 -7.55
C GLN A 130 -3.20 -45.24 -6.64
N VAL A 131 -2.80 -44.30 -5.78
CA VAL A 131 -1.79 -44.56 -4.73
C VAL A 131 -2.39 -45.57 -3.75
N GLN A 132 -2.17 -46.84 -4.05
CA GLN A 132 -2.15 -47.88 -3.04
C GLN A 132 -0.90 -47.61 -2.21
N PHE A 133 -1.06 -47.30 -0.93
CA PHE A 133 0.07 -47.24 -0.02
C PHE A 133 0.76 -48.61 -0.05
N PRO A 134 1.99 -48.74 -0.59
CA PRO A 134 2.71 -50.00 -0.47
C PRO A 134 2.78 -50.30 1.04
N THR A 135 2.52 -51.55 1.42
CA THR A 135 2.83 -51.97 2.79
C THR A 135 4.30 -51.69 2.99
N LEU A 136 4.58 -50.65 3.78
CA LEU A 136 5.92 -50.14 3.97
C LEU A 136 6.80 -51.32 4.40
N PRO A 137 7.98 -51.55 3.77
CA PRO A 137 9.00 -52.32 4.45
C PRO A 137 9.15 -51.68 5.82
N THR A 138 8.98 -52.48 6.87
CA THR A 138 9.12 -52.02 8.25
C THR A 138 10.57 -51.62 8.48
N PHE A 139 10.93 -50.42 8.05
CA PHE A 139 12.09 -49.72 8.54
C PHE A 139 11.75 -49.34 9.97
N THR A 140 12.22 -50.15 10.92
CA THR A 140 12.13 -49.87 12.35
C THR A 140 13.06 -48.70 12.69
N PHE A 141 12.72 -47.51 12.23
CA PHE A 141 13.12 -46.29 12.91
C PHE A 141 12.00 -46.01 13.90
N GLU A 142 12.19 -46.44 15.16
CA GLU A 142 11.33 -46.10 16.30
C GLU A 142 11.47 -44.60 16.64
N ILE A 143 11.21 -43.72 15.68
CA ILE A 143 10.93 -42.33 16.01
C ILE A 143 9.48 -42.33 16.45
N SER A 144 9.27 -42.52 17.76
CA SER A 144 7.94 -42.50 18.35
C SER A 144 7.18 -41.30 17.80
N SER A 145 5.96 -41.54 17.29
CA SER A 145 5.07 -40.53 16.69
C SER A 145 4.91 -39.29 17.58
N ILE A 146 5.08 -39.48 18.90
CA ILE A 146 5.07 -38.40 19.89
C ILE A 146 6.22 -37.40 19.73
N TYR A 147 7.42 -37.85 19.34
CA TYR A 147 8.57 -36.97 19.13
C TYR A 147 8.38 -36.13 17.87
N LEU A 148 7.87 -36.73 16.79
CA LEU A 148 7.61 -36.03 15.53
C LEU A 148 6.48 -35.00 15.71
N MET A 149 5.39 -35.37 16.39
CA MET A 149 4.32 -34.44 16.76
C MET A 149 4.84 -33.32 17.67
N SER A 150 5.66 -33.64 18.67
CA SER A 150 6.25 -32.63 19.56
C SER A 150 7.17 -31.65 18.82
N ALA A 151 7.93 -32.14 17.83
CA ALA A 151 8.80 -31.30 17.01
C ALA A 151 7.98 -30.38 16.11
N LEU A 152 6.93 -30.87 15.47
CA LEU A 152 6.01 -30.07 14.65
C LEU A 152 5.30 -28.99 15.47
N VAL A 153 4.76 -29.36 16.63
CA VAL A 153 4.11 -28.42 17.56
C VAL A 153 5.12 -27.40 18.07
N GLY A 154 6.34 -27.82 18.39
CA GLY A 154 7.42 -26.94 18.83
C GLY A 154 7.81 -25.91 17.77
N VAL A 155 8.00 -26.35 16.52
CA VAL A 155 8.31 -25.47 15.39
C VAL A 155 7.17 -24.49 15.12
N PHE A 156 5.91 -24.95 15.17
CA PHE A 156 4.74 -24.10 14.97
C PHE A 156 4.56 -23.05 16.08
N MET A 157 4.77 -23.43 17.34
CA MET A 157 4.73 -22.50 18.47
C MET A 157 5.86 -21.48 18.39
N LEU A 158 7.07 -21.91 18.03
CA LEU A 158 8.22 -21.01 17.87
C LEU A 158 7.99 -20.02 16.73
N TRP A 159 7.35 -20.46 15.64
CA TRP A 159 6.92 -19.60 14.54
C TRP A 159 5.85 -18.59 14.96
N LEU A 160 4.82 -19.01 15.68
CA LEU A 160 3.76 -18.12 16.18
C LEU A 160 4.29 -17.07 17.15
N VAL A 161 5.14 -17.47 18.10
CA VAL A 161 5.74 -16.55 19.07
C VAL A 161 6.68 -15.57 18.36
N GLY A 162 7.53 -16.05 17.46
CA GLY A 162 8.46 -15.21 16.70
C GLY A 162 7.74 -14.16 15.85
N ASN A 163 6.74 -14.57 15.07
CA ASN A 163 5.97 -13.65 14.22
C ASN A 163 5.00 -12.76 15.02
N GLY A 164 4.41 -13.28 16.09
CA GLY A 164 3.53 -12.50 16.98
C GLY A 164 4.28 -11.37 17.69
N LEU A 165 5.51 -11.61 18.15
CA LEU A 165 6.37 -10.57 18.74
C LEU A 165 6.80 -9.53 17.70
N LEU A 166 7.08 -9.95 16.46
CA LEU A 166 7.40 -9.08 15.33
C LEU A 166 6.27 -8.08 15.06
N LEU A 167 5.03 -8.57 14.96
CA LEU A 167 3.86 -7.75 14.61
C LEU A 167 3.46 -6.82 15.75
N ARG A 168 3.55 -7.27 17.02
CA ARG A 168 3.23 -6.42 18.18
C ARG A 168 4.11 -5.18 18.29
N ASN A 169 5.37 -5.27 17.86
CA ASN A 169 6.31 -4.16 17.95
C ASN A 169 6.16 -3.12 16.81
N GLN A 170 5.30 -3.39 15.82
CA GLN A 170 5.01 -2.51 14.68
C GLN A 170 3.69 -1.72 14.86
N ILE A 171 2.85 -2.04 15.86
CA ILE A 171 1.54 -1.40 16.10
C ILE A 171 1.66 -0.35 17.23
N LYS A 172 2.61 0.57 17.13
CA LYS A 172 2.73 1.71 18.06
C LYS A 172 2.81 3.04 17.32
#